data_AF-A0AAD4HEY0-F1
#
_entry.id   AF-A0AAD4HEY0-F1
#
_cell.length_a   1.000
_cell.length_b   1.000
_cell.length_c   1.000
_cell.angle_alpha   90.00
_cell.angle_beta   90.00
_cell.angle_gamma   90.00
#
_symmetry.space_group_name_H-M   'P 1'
#
loop_
_entity.id
_entity.type
_entity.pdbx_description
1 polymer ?
#
loop_
_entity_poly.entity_id
_entity_poly.type
_entity_poly.pdbx_seq_one_letter_code
_entity_poly.pdbx_strand_id
1 'polypeptide(L)'
;VYGTLLTAAGLLYIEMLSVWTTTGRLEDPYEELCVKESEFISKGILEVDYTDEYWDRRYILRDGSTLSSKREHTDVPPPRAAGG
;
A
#
# COMPACT_ATOMS: atom_id res chain seq x y z
N VAL A 1 -1.07 18.88 -27.73
CA VAL A 1 -0.47 17.69 -28.39
C VAL A 1 0.13 16.72 -27.36
N TYR A 2 0.99 17.15 -26.43
CA TYR A 2 1.54 16.24 -25.41
C TYR A 2 0.50 15.69 -24.41
N GLY A 3 -0.51 16.48 -24.05
CA GLY A 3 -1.55 16.05 -23.12
C GLY A 3 -2.35 14.84 -23.59
N THR A 4 -2.64 14.72 -24.88
CA THR A 4 -3.40 13.59 -25.43
C THR A 4 -2.60 12.29 -25.36
N LEU A 5 -1.28 12.36 -25.59
CA LEU A 5 -0.40 11.20 -25.48
C LEU A 5 -0.21 10.78 -24.02
N LEU A 6 -0.08 11.74 -23.10
CA LEU A 6 0.00 11.47 -21.67
C LEU A 6 -1.29 10.81 -21.15
N THR A 7 -2.45 11.33 -21.53
CA THR A 7 -3.74 10.73 -21.15
C THR A 7 -3.86 9.31 -21.68
N ALA A 8 -3.53 9.09 -22.96
CA ALA A 8 -3.59 7.76 -23.56
C ALA A 8 -2.63 6.76 -22.91
N ALA A 9 -1.39 7.18 -22.61
CA ALA A 9 -0.40 6.34 -21.95
C ALA A 9 -0.75 6.07 -20.47
N GLY A 10 -1.45 6.99 -19.80
CA GLY A 10 -1.83 6.86 -18.39
C GLY A 10 -3.07 6.03 -18.11
N LEU A 11 -3.85 5.63 -19.13
CA LEU A 11 -5.11 4.90 -18.94
C LEU A 11 -4.92 3.59 -18.17
N LEU A 12 -3.96 2.77 -18.58
CA LEU A 12 -3.69 1.48 -17.97
C LEU A 12 -3.23 1.64 -16.50
N TYR A 13 -2.41 2.65 -16.24
CA TYR A 13 -1.95 2.97 -14.89
C TYR A 13 -3.10 3.37 -13.96
N ILE A 14 -4.00 4.23 -14.44
CA ILE A 14 -5.16 4.69 -13.66
C ILE A 14 -6.15 3.54 -13.42
N GLU A 15 -6.34 2.65 -14.39
CA GLU A 15 -7.18 1.47 -14.23
C GLU A 15 -6.67 0.57 -13.10
N MET A 16 -5.37 0.21 -13.12
CA MET A 16 -4.72 -0.57 -12.06
C MET A 16 -4.86 0.12 -10.69
N LEU A 17 -4.64 1.44 -10.64
CA LEU A 17 -4.79 2.24 -9.42
C LEU A 17 -6.22 2.19 -8.87
N SER A 18 -7.22 2.27 -9.73
CA SER A 18 -8.64 2.26 -9.35
C SER A 18 -9.07 0.92 -8.75
N VAL A 19 -8.60 -0.19 -9.33
CA VAL A 19 -8.86 -1.55 -8.83
C VAL A 19 -8.19 -1.75 -7.47
N TRP A 20 -6.94 -1.32 -7.33
CA TRP A 20 -6.21 -1.43 -6.07
C TRP A 20 -6.88 -0.61 -4.96
N THR A 21 -7.29 0.62 -5.23
CA THR A 21 -7.91 1.51 -4.23
C THR A 21 -9.28 0.99 -3.76
N THR A 22 -10.03 0.32 -4.63
CA THR A 22 -11.38 -0.16 -4.32
C THR A 22 -11.40 -1.57 -3.72
N THR A 23 -10.51 -2.46 -4.16
CA THR A 23 -10.51 -3.88 -3.76
C THR A 23 -9.36 -4.24 -2.81
N GLY A 24 -8.32 -3.42 -2.75
CA GLY A 24 -7.05 -3.73 -2.08
C GLY A 24 -6.18 -4.73 -2.84
N ARG A 25 -6.60 -5.27 -4.00
CA ARG A 25 -5.79 -6.22 -4.77
C ARG A 25 -4.91 -5.47 -5.76
N LEU A 26 -3.61 -5.75 -5.74
CA LEU A 26 -2.69 -5.19 -6.71
C LEU A 26 -2.48 -6.19 -7.86
N GLU A 27 -3.03 -5.88 -9.03
CA GLU A 27 -2.82 -6.64 -10.27
C GLU A 27 -1.87 -5.86 -11.18
N ASP A 28 -0.58 -6.22 -11.14
CA ASP A 28 0.49 -5.54 -11.89
C ASP A 28 1.42 -6.56 -12.56
N PRO A 29 1.08 -7.05 -13.77
CA PRO A 29 1.84 -8.10 -14.47
C PRO A 29 3.23 -7.64 -14.93
N TYR A 30 3.40 -6.34 -15.18
CA TYR A 30 4.62 -5.75 -15.75
C TYR A 30 5.45 -4.98 -14.73
N GLU A 31 5.03 -4.97 -13.47
CA GLU A 31 5.72 -4.30 -12.38
C GLU A 31 5.86 -2.77 -12.55
N GLU A 32 4.89 -2.12 -13.20
CA GLU A 32 4.93 -0.69 -13.53
C GLU A 32 4.39 0.21 -12.41
N LEU A 33 3.57 -0.32 -11.49
CA LEU A 33 3.00 0.50 -10.43
C LEU A 33 4.09 0.92 -9.44
N CYS A 34 4.05 2.15 -8.92
CA CYS A 34 5.03 2.62 -7.94
C CYS A 34 4.99 1.86 -6.61
N VAL A 35 3.92 1.11 -6.36
CA VAL A 35 3.69 0.28 -5.17
C VAL A 35 3.90 -1.18 -5.55
N LYS A 36 4.55 -1.94 -4.68
CA LYS A 36 4.70 -3.39 -4.80
C LYS A 36 4.00 -4.09 -3.65
N GLU A 37 3.26 -5.15 -3.98
CA GLU A 37 2.63 -6.04 -3.01
C GLU A 37 3.58 -7.18 -2.63
N SER A 38 3.66 -7.50 -1.34
CA SER A 38 4.36 -8.68 -0.83
C SER A 38 3.37 -9.78 -0.50
N GLU A 39 3.24 -10.75 -1.40
CA GLU A 39 2.24 -11.84 -1.33
C GLU A 39 2.34 -12.68 -0.05
N PHE A 40 3.53 -12.73 0.56
CA PHE A 40 3.82 -13.52 1.76
C PHE A 40 3.15 -12.99 3.03
N ILE A 41 2.66 -11.74 3.04
CA ILE A 41 2.05 -11.13 4.23
C ILE A 41 0.53 -11.31 4.18
N SER A 42 0.08 -12.51 4.51
CA SER A 42 -1.35 -12.81 4.51
C SER A 42 -2.00 -12.44 5.85
N LYS A 43 -3.27 -12.00 5.80
CA LYS A 43 -4.06 -11.56 6.97
C LYS A 43 -4.19 -12.61 8.09
N GLY A 44 -3.90 -13.88 7.80
CA GLY A 44 -3.93 -14.99 8.76
C GLY A 44 -2.60 -15.31 9.46
N ILE A 45 -1.46 -14.75 9.00
CA ILE A 45 -0.14 -14.96 9.61
C ILE A 45 0.17 -13.86 10.64
N LEU A 46 -0.48 -12.70 10.51
CA LEU A 46 -0.37 -11.62 11.47
C LEU A 46 -1.37 -11.90 12.60
N GLU A 47 -0.88 -12.42 13.72
CA GLU A 47 -1.64 -12.49 14.97
C GLU A 47 -2.18 -11.10 15.30
N VAL A 48 -3.47 -10.87 15.05
CA VAL A 48 -4.38 -9.98 15.79
C VAL A 48 -3.96 -8.52 16.01
N ASP A 49 -2.87 -8.02 15.46
CA ASP A 49 -2.50 -6.64 15.71
C ASP A 49 -3.26 -5.73 14.75
N TYR A 50 -4.17 -4.97 15.34
CA TYR A 50 -4.90 -3.85 14.76
C TYR A 50 -3.94 -2.67 14.51
N THR A 51 -2.79 -2.96 13.91
CA THR A 51 -1.69 -2.03 13.67
C THR A 51 -1.57 -1.78 12.17
N ASP A 52 -1.18 -0.54 11.87
CA ASP A 52 -0.71 -0.07 10.56
C ASP A 52 0.39 -0.96 9.95
N GLU A 53 1.05 -1.79 10.76
CA GLU A 53 2.06 -2.76 10.32
C GLU A 53 1.61 -3.69 9.18
N TYR A 54 0.33 -4.04 9.08
CA TYR A 54 -0.15 -4.86 7.97
C TYR A 54 0.04 -4.15 6.63
N TRP A 55 -0.39 -2.90 6.53
CA TRP A 55 -0.33 -2.13 5.28
C TRP A 55 1.12 -1.76 4.94
N ASP A 56 1.91 -1.37 5.95
CA ASP A 56 3.33 -1.01 5.80
C ASP A 56 4.20 -2.16 5.30
N ARG A 57 3.88 -3.39 5.72
CA ARG A 57 4.63 -4.57 5.28
C ARG A 57 4.08 -5.10 3.95
N ARG A 58 2.76 -5.04 3.72
CA ARG A 58 2.10 -5.59 2.51
C ARG A 58 2.37 -4.73 1.28
N TYR A 59 2.36 -3.40 1.40
CA TYR A 59 2.54 -2.46 0.28
C TYR A 59 3.71 -1.53 0.54
N ILE A 60 4.76 -1.65 -0.28
CA ILE A 60 5.95 -0.81 -0.20
C ILE A 60 6.11 0.00 -1.48
N LEU A 61 6.70 1.19 -1.39
CA LEU A 61 7.12 1.91 -2.59
C LEU A 61 8.31 1.19 -3.21
N ARG A 62 8.31 1.02 -4.53
CA ARG A 62 9.38 0.34 -5.26
C ARG A 62 10.74 1.02 -5.12
N ASP A 63 10.75 2.34 -4.93
CA ASP A 63 11.94 3.14 -4.67
C ASP A 63 12.50 2.95 -3.23
N GLY A 64 11.90 2.07 -2.43
CA GLY A 64 12.35 1.77 -1.07
C GLY A 64 12.15 2.91 -0.06
N SER A 65 11.55 4.03 -0.46
CA SER A 65 11.34 5.21 0.38
C SER A 65 10.41 4.95 1.57
N THR A 66 9.46 4.02 1.46
CA THR A 66 8.60 3.60 2.58
C THR A 66 9.39 2.96 3.73
N LEU A 67 10.55 2.36 3.46
CA LEU A 67 11.37 1.72 4.50
C LEU A 67 12.15 2.74 5.34
N SER A 68 12.38 3.95 4.82
CA SER A 68 13.16 4.98 5.51
C SER A 68 12.38 5.63 6.66
N SER A 69 11.05 5.71 6.53
CA SER A 69 10.16 6.31 7.54
C SER A 69 10.02 5.46 8.82
N LYS A 70 10.44 4.19 8.81
CA LYS A 70 10.26 3.27 9.94
C LYS A 70 11.21 3.50 11.13
N ARG A 71 12.18 4.42 11.04
CA ARG A 71 13.07 4.71 12.18
C ARG A 71 12.47 5.63 13.24
N GLU A 72 11.32 6.28 13.00
CA GLU A 72 10.85 7.34 13.91
C GLU A 72 9.41 7.21 14.43
N HIS A 73 8.64 6.16 14.09
CA HIS A 73 7.24 6.06 14.56
C HIS A 73 6.95 4.72 15.26
N THR A 74 7.50 4.57 16.46
CA THR A 74 6.92 3.73 17.51
C THR A 74 6.16 4.64 18.48
N ASP A 75 5.10 5.29 18.02
CA ASP A 75 4.13 5.98 18.87
C ASP A 75 2.82 5.18 18.84
N VAL A 76 2.82 4.09 19.59
CA VAL A 76 1.59 3.34 19.90
C VAL A 76 0.65 4.29 20.65
N PRO A 77 -0.55 4.62 20.15
CA PRO A 77 -1.50 5.41 20.91
C PRO A 77 -1.99 4.58 22.12
N PRO A 78 -2.13 5.19 23.31
CA PRO A 78 -2.53 4.46 24.51
C PRO A 78 -3.89 3.78 24.31
N PRO A 79 -4.11 2.58 24.89
CA PRO A 79 -5.38 1.87 24.77
C PRO A 79 -6.51 2.78 25.28
N ARG A 80 -7.58 2.91 24.48
CA ARG A 80 -8.75 3.70 24.86
C ARG A 80 -9.23 3.20 26.22
N ALA A 81 -9.26 4.10 27.21
CA ALA A 81 -9.73 3.80 28.54
C ALA A 81 -11.14 3.20 28.46
N ALA A 82 -11.34 2.04 29.09
CA ALA A 82 -12.65 1.44 29.27
C ALA A 82 -13.48 2.36 30.16
N GLY A 83 -14.37 3.14 29.55
CA GLY A 83 -15.33 3.99 30.23
C GLY A 83 -16.74 3.59 29.84
N GLY A 84 -17.47 2.99 30.79
CA GLY A 84 -18.88 2.61 30.68
C GLY A 84 -19.19 1.34 31.42
#